data_AF-A0A929Y933-F1
#
_entry.id   AF-A0A929Y933-F1
#
_cell.length_a   1.000
_cell.length_b   1.000
_cell.length_c   1.000
_cell.angle_alpha   90.00
_cell.angle_beta   90.00
_cell.angle_gamma   90.00
#
_symmetry.space_group_name_H-M   'P 1'
#
loop_
_entity.id
_entity.type
_entity.pdbx_description
1 polymer ?
#
loop_
_entity_poly.entity_id
_entity_poly.type
_entity_poly.pdbx_seq_one_letter_code
_entity_poly.pdbx_strand_id
1 'polypeptide(L)'
;MLNPHGAAMLFPTIDPIASFKDMVNDAMDQAVQGSLMELQSDLSTLLGNATEKLSLSPSSYNGTIFGLVENVNKTVMIPIAVIIMTYVLAYELIQMLIEKNNMVELEVGSILKWLFKAFITIELLANSWTITMALFDVGVGVVTSASGVSNNISMQSVTLTMDSIAGANIGTKLLAWIECWLFKMVVKIVAIMVSVYVIFRMME
;
A
#
# COMPACT_ATOMS: atom_id res chain seq x y z
N MET A 1 -7.27 -36.75 -79.46
CA MET A 1 -7.84 -37.85 -78.66
C MET A 1 -7.96 -37.38 -77.23
N LEU A 2 -9.10 -37.63 -76.60
CA LEU A 2 -9.48 -37.17 -75.25
C LEU A 2 -8.58 -37.77 -74.13
N ASN A 3 -8.39 -36.97 -73.06
CA ASN A 3 -8.33 -37.21 -71.58
C ASN A 3 -8.39 -38.67 -71.04
N PRO A 4 -8.16 -39.03 -69.73
CA PRO A 4 -7.89 -38.22 -68.53
C PRO A 4 -6.90 -38.81 -67.48
N HIS A 5 -6.76 -38.10 -66.36
CA HIS A 5 -6.41 -38.54 -64.99
C HIS A 5 -5.06 -38.11 -64.44
N GLY A 6 -5.13 -37.20 -63.47
CA GLY A 6 -4.06 -37.04 -62.49
C GLY A 6 -3.73 -35.61 -62.13
N ALA A 7 -4.69 -34.68 -62.16
CA ALA A 7 -4.65 -33.57 -61.20
C ALA A 7 -4.67 -34.20 -59.80
N ALA A 8 -3.51 -34.54 -59.27
CA ALA A 8 -3.30 -34.73 -57.86
C ALA A 8 -3.57 -33.36 -57.23
N MET A 9 -4.85 -33.13 -56.95
CA MET A 9 -5.23 -32.25 -55.87
C MET A 9 -4.37 -32.68 -54.69
N LEU A 10 -3.37 -31.86 -54.38
CA LEU A 10 -2.82 -31.74 -53.04
C LEU A 10 -3.98 -31.28 -52.16
N PHE A 11 -4.89 -32.20 -51.86
CA PHE A 11 -5.70 -32.08 -50.66
C PHE A 11 -4.66 -31.93 -49.55
N PRO A 12 -4.65 -30.82 -48.79
CA PRO A 12 -3.81 -30.76 -47.62
C PRO A 12 -4.22 -31.97 -46.79
N THR A 13 -3.32 -32.94 -46.61
CA THR A 13 -3.50 -33.98 -45.61
C THR A 13 -3.47 -33.25 -44.28
N ILE A 14 -4.64 -32.78 -43.84
CA ILE A 14 -4.84 -32.36 -42.46
C ILE A 14 -4.69 -33.66 -41.69
N ASP A 15 -3.48 -33.95 -41.20
CA ASP A 15 -3.26 -35.03 -40.27
C ASP A 15 -4.20 -34.77 -39.09
N PRO A 16 -5.23 -35.61 -38.86
CA PRO A 16 -6.25 -35.32 -37.84
C PRO A 16 -5.64 -35.16 -36.45
N ILE A 17 -4.49 -35.82 -36.22
CA ILE A 17 -3.69 -35.74 -35.01
C ILE A 17 -3.00 -34.37 -34.87
N ALA A 18 -2.52 -33.77 -35.96
CA ALA A 18 -1.91 -32.44 -35.94
C ALA A 18 -2.97 -31.37 -35.64
N SER A 19 -4.12 -31.44 -36.34
CA SER A 19 -5.25 -30.53 -36.08
C SER A 19 -5.79 -30.65 -34.65
N PHE A 20 -5.87 -31.87 -34.10
CA PHE A 20 -6.25 -32.09 -32.71
C PHE A 20 -5.22 -31.52 -31.72
N LYS A 21 -3.92 -31.70 -31.99
CA LYS A 21 -2.84 -31.18 -31.15
C LYS A 21 -2.86 -29.64 -31.10
N ASP A 22 -3.06 -28.99 -32.24
CA ASP A 22 -3.15 -27.53 -32.33
C ASP A 22 -4.40 -27.00 -31.60
N MET A 23 -5.54 -27.68 -31.75
CA MET A 23 -6.77 -27.35 -31.00
C MET A 23 -6.57 -27.44 -29.48
N VAL A 24 -5.89 -28.48 -28.99
CA VAL A 24 -5.57 -28.63 -27.55
C VAL A 24 -4.58 -27.54 -27.10
N ASN A 25 -3.66 -27.14 -27.97
CA ASN A 25 -2.66 -26.12 -27.67
C ASN A 25 -3.30 -24.74 -27.50
N ASP A 26 -4.14 -24.36 -28.46
CA ASP A 26 -4.92 -23.12 -28.43
C ASP A 26 -5.86 -23.08 -27.21
N ALA A 27 -6.49 -24.21 -26.87
CA ALA A 27 -7.36 -24.29 -25.70
C ALA A 27 -6.60 -24.08 -24.38
N MET A 28 -5.37 -24.63 -24.27
CA MET A 28 -4.53 -24.45 -23.09
C MET A 28 -3.97 -23.03 -22.98
N ASP A 29 -3.59 -22.41 -24.11
CA ASP A 29 -3.17 -21.01 -24.13
C ASP A 29 -4.29 -20.09 -23.66
N GLN A 30 -5.50 -20.28 -24.17
CA GLN A 30 -6.67 -19.52 -23.73
C GLN A 30 -6.96 -19.73 -22.23
N ALA A 31 -6.84 -20.97 -21.74
CA ALA A 31 -7.09 -21.29 -20.34
C ALA A 31 -6.07 -20.63 -19.39
N VAL A 32 -4.77 -20.66 -19.73
CA VAL A 32 -3.72 -20.02 -18.94
C VAL A 32 -3.81 -18.51 -19.01
N GLN A 33 -3.99 -17.93 -20.20
CA GLN A 33 -4.15 -16.49 -20.38
C GLN A 33 -5.36 -15.97 -19.61
N GLY A 34 -6.52 -16.62 -19.73
CA GLY A 34 -7.71 -16.26 -18.96
C GLY A 34 -7.47 -16.35 -17.45
N SER A 35 -6.76 -17.39 -17.00
CA SER A 35 -6.45 -17.56 -15.58
C SER A 35 -5.52 -16.47 -15.02
N LEU A 36 -4.51 -16.07 -15.79
CA LEU A 36 -3.58 -15.00 -15.44
C LEU A 36 -4.25 -13.61 -15.46
N MET A 37 -5.10 -13.33 -16.46
CA MET A 37 -5.86 -12.08 -16.54
C MET A 37 -6.81 -11.91 -15.37
N GLU A 38 -7.56 -12.96 -15.02
CA GLU A 38 -8.43 -12.95 -13.86
C GLU A 38 -7.64 -12.74 -12.55
N LEU A 39 -6.50 -13.43 -12.38
CA LEU A 39 -5.66 -13.25 -11.19
C LEU A 39 -5.12 -11.81 -11.08
N GLN A 40 -4.68 -11.23 -12.20
CA GLN A 40 -4.23 -9.84 -12.27
C GLN A 40 -5.38 -8.88 -11.90
N SER A 41 -6.57 -9.10 -12.46
CA SER A 41 -7.76 -8.30 -12.19
C SER A 41 -8.16 -8.34 -10.71
N ASP A 42 -8.18 -9.53 -10.11
CA ASP A 42 -8.51 -9.73 -8.70
C ASP A 42 -7.51 -9.01 -7.79
N LEU A 43 -6.21 -9.17 -8.04
CA LEU A 43 -5.16 -8.52 -7.26
C LEU A 43 -5.16 -7.00 -7.43
N SER A 44 -5.39 -6.51 -8.66
CA SER A 44 -5.47 -5.07 -8.94
C SER A 44 -6.67 -4.43 -8.24
N THR A 45 -7.81 -5.12 -8.21
CA THR A 45 -9.00 -4.67 -7.49
C THR A 45 -8.76 -4.62 -5.98
N LEU A 46 -8.15 -5.68 -5.42
CA LEU A 46 -7.81 -5.74 -4.00
C LEU A 46 -6.85 -4.61 -3.60
N LEU A 47 -5.82 -4.35 -4.41
CA LEU A 47 -4.83 -3.31 -4.18
C LEU A 47 -5.41 -1.90 -4.36
N GLY A 48 -6.30 -1.72 -5.34
CA GLY A 48 -7.05 -0.47 -5.54
C GLY A 48 -7.89 -0.13 -4.31
N ASN A 49 -8.69 -1.10 -3.83
CA ASN A 49 -9.51 -0.94 -2.63
C ASN A 49 -8.66 -0.69 -1.37
N ALA A 50 -7.49 -1.35 -1.25
CA ALA A 50 -6.58 -1.13 -0.13
C ALA A 50 -5.94 0.27 -0.18
N THR A 51 -5.47 0.69 -1.35
CA THR A 51 -4.94 2.04 -1.56
C THR A 51 -5.99 3.09 -1.22
N GLU A 52 -7.20 2.94 -1.73
CA GLU A 52 -8.29 3.90 -1.51
C GLU A 52 -8.48 4.12 -0.01
N LYS A 53 -8.64 3.03 0.76
CA LYS A 53 -8.81 3.11 2.21
C LYS A 53 -7.60 3.68 2.96
N LEU A 54 -6.37 3.37 2.52
CA LEU A 54 -5.13 3.83 3.14
C LEU A 54 -4.77 5.28 2.77
N SER A 55 -5.34 5.80 1.68
CA SER A 55 -5.13 7.16 1.20
C SER A 55 -6.09 8.19 1.81
N LEU A 56 -7.09 7.74 2.58
CA LEU A 56 -8.02 8.64 3.25
C LEU A 56 -7.33 9.37 4.40
N SER A 57 -7.47 10.69 4.44
CA SER A 57 -7.10 11.47 5.62
C SER A 57 -8.00 11.10 6.81
N PRO A 58 -7.53 11.25 8.07
CA PRO A 58 -8.31 10.90 9.24
C PRO A 58 -9.70 11.57 9.30
N SER A 59 -9.81 12.81 8.80
CA SER A 59 -11.07 13.54 8.71
C SER A 59 -12.04 12.95 7.69
N SER A 60 -11.54 12.42 6.58
CA SER A 60 -12.34 11.80 5.52
C SER A 60 -12.71 10.36 5.87
N TYR A 61 -11.88 9.67 6.66
CA TYR A 61 -12.19 8.33 7.17
C TYR A 61 -13.35 8.34 8.17
N ASN A 62 -13.31 9.24 9.17
CA ASN A 62 -14.42 9.43 10.10
C ASN A 62 -14.41 10.84 10.71
N GLY A 63 -15.14 11.78 10.10
CA GLY A 63 -15.18 13.18 10.53
C GLY A 63 -15.71 13.39 11.96
N THR A 64 -16.60 12.53 12.44
CA THR A 64 -17.18 12.64 13.79
C THR A 64 -16.16 12.29 14.87
N ILE A 65 -15.46 11.16 14.73
CA ILE A 65 -14.41 10.76 15.66
C ILE A 65 -13.23 11.73 15.56
N PHE A 66 -12.90 12.15 14.34
CA PHE A 66 -11.86 13.16 14.11
C PHE A 66 -12.13 14.46 14.86
N GLY A 67 -13.33 15.02 14.72
CA GLY A 67 -13.73 16.24 15.42
C GLY A 67 -13.75 16.09 16.94
N LEU A 68 -14.12 14.90 17.45
CA LEU A 68 -14.02 14.61 18.89
C LEU A 68 -12.57 14.66 19.38
N VAL A 69 -11.64 14.00 18.68
CA VAL A 69 -10.22 14.00 19.05
C VAL A 69 -9.62 15.40 18.93
N GLU A 70 -9.96 16.14 17.87
CA GLU A 70 -9.53 17.53 17.71
C GLU A 70 -10.00 18.41 18.88
N ASN A 71 -11.27 18.26 19.25
CA ASN A 71 -11.87 19.02 20.33
C ASN A 71 -11.23 18.71 21.68
N VAL A 72 -10.97 17.43 21.97
CA VAL A 72 -10.23 17.02 23.18
C VAL A 72 -8.81 17.57 23.17
N ASN A 73 -8.12 17.56 22.02
CA ASN A 73 -6.78 18.11 21.94
C ASN A 73 -6.76 19.61 22.26
N LYS A 74 -7.66 20.39 21.64
CA LYS A 74 -7.76 21.84 21.83
C LYS A 74 -8.24 22.24 23.23
N THR A 75 -9.17 21.48 23.80
CA THR A 75 -9.88 21.88 25.03
C THR A 75 -9.26 21.27 26.29
N VAL A 76 -8.60 20.12 26.19
CA VAL A 76 -8.08 19.39 27.35
C VAL A 76 -6.57 19.23 27.30
N MET A 77 -6.02 18.66 26.21
CA MET A 77 -4.59 18.35 26.14
C MET A 77 -3.71 19.60 26.15
N ILE A 78 -3.98 20.58 25.28
CA ILE A 78 -3.18 21.80 25.20
C ILE A 78 -3.20 22.57 26.54
N PRO A 79 -4.35 22.87 27.17
CA PRO A 79 -4.38 23.60 28.44
C PRO A 79 -3.63 22.90 29.58
N ILE A 80 -3.76 21.58 29.71
CA ILE A 80 -3.05 20.81 30.75
C ILE A 80 -1.53 20.86 30.50
N ALA A 81 -1.11 20.70 29.24
CA ALA A 81 0.30 20.76 28.88
C ALA A 81 0.90 22.16 29.13
N VAL A 82 0.15 23.24 28.90
CA VAL A 82 0.59 24.62 29.20
C VAL A 82 0.82 24.80 30.71
N ILE A 83 -0.05 24.26 31.56
CA ILE A 83 0.10 24.35 33.02
C ILE A 83 1.39 23.63 33.44
N ILE A 84 1.58 22.38 33.00
CA ILE A 84 2.78 21.59 33.33
C ILE A 84 4.04 22.29 32.81
N MET A 85 4.01 22.77 31.56
CA MET A 85 5.13 23.48 30.96
C MET A 85 5.51 24.73 31.74
N THR A 86 4.53 25.49 32.24
CA THR A 86 4.78 26.67 33.06
C THR A 86 5.58 26.30 34.33
N TYR A 87 5.25 25.18 34.98
CA TYR A 87 6.01 24.68 36.12
C TYR A 87 7.43 24.24 35.74
N VAL A 88 7.60 23.51 34.64
CA VAL A 88 8.91 23.04 34.18
C VAL A 88 9.82 24.22 33.82
N LEU A 89 9.31 25.21 33.06
CA LEU A 89 10.07 26.40 32.68
C LEU A 89 10.44 27.26 33.88
N ALA A 90 9.52 27.41 34.86
CA ALA A 90 9.80 28.13 36.10
C ALA A 90 10.86 27.41 36.95
N TYR A 91 10.80 26.08 37.03
CA TYR A 91 11.82 25.29 37.73
C TYR A 91 13.20 25.44 37.08
N GLU A 92 13.28 25.27 35.75
CA GLU A 92 14.54 25.45 35.02
C GLU A 92 15.12 26.86 35.17
N LEU A 93 14.26 27.88 35.17
CA LEU A 93 14.69 29.27 35.36
C LEU A 93 15.24 29.51 36.78
N ILE A 94 14.54 29.04 37.81
CA ILE A 94 14.97 29.19 39.20
C ILE A 94 16.30 28.47 39.44
N GLN A 95 16.47 27.26 38.90
CA GLN A 95 17.69 26.50 39.08
C GLN A 95 18.91 27.22 38.49
N MET A 96 18.80 27.75 37.28
CA MET A 96 19.89 28.54 36.66
C MET A 96 20.22 29.82 37.46
N LEU A 97 19.21 30.44 38.07
CA LEU A 97 19.41 31.62 38.92
C LEU A 97 20.14 31.28 40.22
N ILE A 98 19.83 30.14 40.84
CA ILE A 98 20.46 29.68 42.09
C ILE A 98 21.90 29.23 41.85
N GLU A 99 22.17 28.52 40.76
CA GLU A 99 23.51 28.03 40.43
C GLU A 99 24.50 29.17 40.10
N LYS A 100 24.01 30.33 39.63
CA LYS A 100 24.84 31.50 39.27
C LYS A 100 24.51 32.74 40.09
N ASN A 101 24.49 32.60 41.42
CA ASN A 101 24.13 33.63 42.42
C ASN A 101 25.07 34.86 42.51
N ASN A 102 25.86 35.15 41.49
CA ASN A 102 26.64 36.39 41.37
C ASN A 102 26.34 36.98 39.98
N MET A 103 25.49 38.02 39.90
CA MET A 103 24.89 38.56 38.66
C MET A 103 25.88 39.12 37.61
N VAL A 104 27.18 38.90 37.78
CA VAL A 104 28.25 39.10 36.79
C VAL A 104 28.49 37.83 35.94
N GLU A 105 28.11 36.64 36.43
CA GLU A 105 28.33 35.34 35.75
C GLU A 105 27.07 34.75 35.11
N LEU A 106 25.93 35.45 35.16
CA LEU A 106 24.76 35.13 34.33
C LEU A 106 25.12 35.37 32.87
N GLU A 107 25.74 34.35 32.29
CA GLU A 107 26.17 34.33 30.91
C GLU A 107 24.92 34.46 30.03
N VAL A 108 24.85 35.55 29.26
CA VAL A 108 23.74 35.86 28.35
C VAL A 108 23.42 34.65 27.44
N GLY A 109 24.43 33.84 27.12
CA GLY A 109 24.27 32.59 26.37
C GLY A 109 23.38 31.54 27.04
N SER A 110 23.38 31.41 28.37
CA SER A 110 22.56 30.43 29.09
C SER A 110 21.08 30.83 29.13
N ILE A 111 20.80 32.12 29.33
CA ILE A 111 19.43 32.65 29.28
C ILE A 111 18.87 32.57 27.85
N LEU A 112 19.67 32.87 26.82
CA LEU A 112 19.26 32.73 25.42
C LEU A 112 18.95 31.29 25.03
N LYS A 113 19.76 30.31 25.49
CA LYS A 113 19.48 28.88 25.28
C LYS A 113 18.16 28.46 25.92
N TRP A 114 17.90 28.93 27.14
CA TRP A 114 16.63 28.66 27.83
C TRP A 114 15.45 29.32 27.12
N LEU A 115 15.57 30.58 26.70
CA LEU A 115 14.52 31.29 25.96
C LEU A 115 14.19 30.59 24.63
N PHE A 116 15.21 30.14 23.90
CA PHE A 116 15.03 29.40 22.65
C PHE A 116 14.36 28.04 22.88
N LYS A 117 14.78 27.31 23.93
CA LYS A 117 14.13 26.07 24.34
C LYS A 117 12.65 26.30 24.68
N ALA A 118 12.34 27.34 25.45
CA ALA A 118 10.97 27.71 25.79
C ALA A 118 10.15 28.06 24.54
N PHE A 119 10.71 28.89 23.65
CA PHE A 119 10.05 29.30 22.41
C PHE A 119 9.70 28.10 21.51
N ILE A 120 10.67 27.22 21.21
CA ILE A 120 10.41 26.01 20.43
C ILE A 120 9.35 25.13 21.10
N THR A 121 9.44 24.96 22.42
CA THR A 121 8.53 24.09 23.17
C THR A 121 7.09 24.61 23.13
N ILE A 122 6.89 25.92 23.24
CA ILE A 122 5.58 26.57 23.14
C ILE A 122 5.03 26.43 21.72
N GLU A 123 5.86 26.70 20.70
CA GLU A 123 5.44 26.64 19.30
C GLU A 123 5.02 25.22 18.88
N LEU A 124 5.79 24.21 19.29
CA LEU A 124 5.45 22.81 19.05
C LEU A 124 4.18 22.38 19.78
N LEU A 125 3.98 22.83 21.03
CA LEU A 125 2.79 22.48 21.78
C LEU A 125 1.53 23.11 21.14
N ALA A 126 1.60 24.40 20.82
CA ALA A 126 0.49 25.15 20.23
C ALA A 126 0.04 24.56 18.88
N ASN A 127 0.99 24.03 18.11
CA ASN A 127 0.74 23.44 16.78
C ASN A 127 0.66 21.89 16.78
N SER A 128 0.57 21.24 17.94
CA SER A 128 0.53 19.76 18.07
C SER A 128 -0.49 19.07 17.14
N TRP A 129 -1.68 19.66 16.99
CA TRP A 129 -2.70 19.15 16.07
C TRP A 129 -2.29 19.28 14.60
N THR A 130 -1.85 20.47 14.20
CA THR A 130 -1.40 20.78 12.84
C THR A 130 -0.25 19.87 12.41
N ILE A 131 0.70 19.62 13.31
CA ILE A 131 1.83 18.71 13.08
C ILE A 131 1.34 17.28 12.86
N THR A 132 0.39 16.82 13.69
CA THR A 132 -0.19 15.48 13.55
C THR A 132 -0.87 15.32 12.19
N MET A 133 -1.59 16.34 11.72
CA MET A 133 -2.22 16.33 10.40
C MET A 133 -1.20 16.33 9.27
N ALA A 134 -0.14 17.13 9.38
CA ALA A 134 0.95 17.12 8.41
C ALA A 134 1.64 15.74 8.31
N LEU A 135 1.75 15.00 9.42
CA LEU A 135 2.29 13.64 9.42
C LEU A 135 1.38 12.66 8.66
N PHE A 136 0.06 12.79 8.82
CA PHE A 136 -0.89 12.01 8.03
C PHE A 136 -0.82 12.35 6.54
N ASP A 137 -0.65 13.62 6.18
CA ASP A 137 -0.49 14.05 4.79
C ASP A 137 0.77 13.44 4.15
N VAL A 138 1.89 13.38 4.88
CA VAL A 138 3.09 12.65 4.45
C VAL A 138 2.80 11.15 4.28
N GLY A 139 2.04 10.56 5.20
CA GLY A 139 1.61 9.16 5.11
C GLY A 139 0.79 8.87 3.85
N VAL A 140 -0.21 9.71 3.56
CA VAL A 140 -1.02 9.63 2.33
C VAL A 140 -0.14 9.82 1.09
N GLY A 141 0.84 10.73 1.13
CA GLY A 141 1.82 10.91 0.07
C GLY A 141 2.64 9.65 -0.23
N VAL A 142 3.08 8.92 0.81
CA VAL A 142 3.82 7.65 0.66
C VAL A 142 2.91 6.56 0.07
N VAL A 143 1.68 6.42 0.56
CA VAL A 143 0.72 5.42 0.05
C VAL A 143 0.38 5.70 -1.41
N THR A 144 0.14 6.97 -1.77
CA THR A 144 -0.17 7.37 -3.14
C THR A 144 1.01 7.09 -4.08
N SER A 145 2.24 7.37 -3.62
CA SER A 145 3.46 7.06 -4.37
C SER A 145 3.66 5.56 -4.54
N ALA A 146 3.46 4.78 -3.48
CA ALA A 146 3.56 3.32 -3.51
C ALA A 146 2.47 2.69 -4.39
N SER A 147 1.26 3.24 -4.39
CA SER A 147 0.16 2.78 -5.22
C SER A 147 0.35 3.12 -6.70
N GLY A 148 0.93 4.29 -7.03
CA GLY A 148 1.33 4.60 -8.40
C GLY A 148 2.34 3.60 -8.99
N VAL A 149 3.20 3.03 -8.13
CA VAL A 149 4.15 1.96 -8.49
C VAL A 149 3.48 0.57 -8.48
N SER A 150 2.52 0.32 -7.59
CA SER A 150 1.97 -1.02 -7.32
C SER A 150 0.67 -1.34 -8.07
N ASN A 151 -0.15 -0.35 -8.45
CA ASN A 151 -1.31 -0.56 -9.34
C ASN A 151 -0.88 -1.02 -10.74
N ASN A 152 0.41 -0.91 -11.05
CA ASN A 152 1.04 -1.66 -12.11
C ASN A 152 1.56 -3.01 -11.57
N ILE A 153 0.67 -3.96 -11.27
CA ILE A 153 1.03 -5.36 -11.59
C ILE A 153 1.20 -5.34 -13.09
N SER A 154 2.43 -5.06 -13.52
CA SER A 154 2.62 -4.40 -14.80
C SER A 154 1.99 -5.28 -15.87
N MET A 155 1.06 -4.72 -16.65
CA MET A 155 0.41 -5.48 -17.71
C MET A 155 1.49 -6.07 -18.63
N GLN A 156 2.63 -5.38 -18.74
CA GLN A 156 3.86 -5.86 -19.34
C GLN A 156 4.41 -7.16 -18.73
N SER A 157 4.49 -7.31 -17.40
CA SER A 157 4.93 -8.57 -16.76
C SER A 157 3.98 -9.73 -17.05
N VAL A 158 2.67 -9.45 -17.08
CA VAL A 158 1.65 -10.46 -17.42
C VAL A 158 1.71 -10.82 -18.91
N THR A 159 1.86 -9.84 -19.79
CA THR A 159 2.06 -10.07 -21.23
C THR A 159 3.35 -10.86 -21.51
N LEU A 160 4.45 -10.54 -20.83
CA LEU A 160 5.72 -11.29 -20.96
C LEU A 160 5.58 -12.75 -20.49
N THR A 161 4.79 -13.01 -19.44
CA THR A 161 4.50 -14.38 -19.01
C THR A 161 3.57 -15.10 -19.98
N MET A 162 2.59 -14.41 -20.56
CA MET A 162 1.72 -14.96 -21.61
C MET A 162 2.53 -15.34 -22.87
N ASP A 163 3.42 -14.46 -23.32
CA ASP A 163 4.27 -14.69 -24.49
C ASP A 163 5.23 -15.88 -24.26
N SER A 164 5.79 -15.98 -23.05
CA SER A 164 6.66 -17.10 -22.68
C SER A 164 5.90 -18.43 -22.60
N ILE A 165 4.63 -18.42 -22.20
CA ILE A 165 3.82 -19.64 -22.07
C ILE A 165 3.27 -20.07 -23.43
N ALA A 166 2.91 -19.14 -24.32
CA ALA A 166 2.42 -19.44 -25.67
C ALA A 166 3.40 -20.31 -26.49
N GLY A 167 4.72 -20.10 -26.30
CA GLY A 167 5.77 -20.90 -26.93
C GLY A 167 6.09 -22.24 -26.24
N ALA A 168 5.46 -22.56 -25.11
CA ALA A 168 5.80 -23.73 -24.30
C ALA A 168 5.08 -25.01 -24.73
N ASN A 169 5.55 -26.16 -24.21
CA ASN A 169 4.90 -27.45 -24.45
C ASN A 169 3.53 -27.54 -23.74
N ILE A 170 2.62 -28.36 -24.28
CA ILE A 170 1.26 -28.59 -23.73
C ILE A 170 1.29 -28.92 -22.23
N GLY A 171 2.27 -29.71 -21.79
CA GLY A 171 2.41 -30.12 -20.39
C GLY A 171 2.81 -28.97 -19.47
N THR A 172 3.65 -28.06 -19.95
CA THR A 172 4.04 -26.84 -19.22
C THR A 172 2.87 -25.87 -19.12
N LYS A 173 2.05 -25.76 -20.18
CA LYS A 173 0.82 -24.95 -20.17
C LYS A 173 -0.19 -25.48 -19.15
N LEU A 174 -0.42 -26.80 -19.13
CA LEU A 174 -1.32 -27.44 -18.16
C LEU A 174 -0.84 -27.23 -16.71
N LEU A 175 0.45 -27.39 -16.45
CA LEU A 175 1.01 -27.17 -15.12
C LEU A 175 0.85 -25.70 -14.69
N ALA A 176 1.19 -24.75 -15.56
CA ALA A 176 1.02 -23.32 -15.29
C ALA A 176 -0.45 -22.95 -15.02
N TRP A 177 -1.40 -23.57 -15.74
CA TRP A 177 -2.83 -23.37 -15.50
C TRP A 177 -3.24 -23.82 -14.09
N ILE A 178 -2.80 -25.02 -13.66
CA ILE A 178 -3.07 -25.56 -12.33
C ILE A 178 -2.40 -24.70 -11.25
N GLU A 179 -1.17 -24.25 -11.47
CA GLU A 179 -0.45 -23.35 -10.54
C GLU A 179 -1.19 -22.03 -10.34
N CYS A 180 -1.69 -21.42 -11.42
CA CYS A 180 -2.49 -20.18 -11.35
C CYS A 180 -3.79 -20.40 -10.56
N TRP A 181 -4.46 -21.53 -10.79
CA TRP A 181 -5.68 -21.87 -10.07
C TRP A 181 -5.42 -22.11 -8.57
N LEU A 182 -4.34 -22.83 -8.24
CA LEU A 182 -3.93 -23.06 -6.85
C LEU A 182 -3.57 -21.74 -6.15
N PHE A 183 -2.82 -20.87 -6.80
CA PHE A 183 -2.44 -19.57 -6.24
C PHE A 183 -3.67 -18.70 -5.96
N LYS A 184 -4.66 -18.65 -6.87
CA LYS A 184 -5.94 -17.96 -6.64
C LYS A 184 -6.63 -18.45 -5.36
N MET A 185 -6.66 -19.77 -5.14
CA MET A 185 -7.25 -20.36 -3.93
C MET A 185 -6.50 -19.92 -2.67
N VAL A 186 -5.16 -19.96 -2.69
CA VAL A 186 -4.32 -19.55 -1.55
C VAL A 186 -4.54 -18.08 -1.20
N VAL A 187 -4.56 -17.18 -2.18
CA VAL A 187 -4.81 -15.73 -1.95
C VAL A 187 -6.15 -15.50 -1.26
N LYS A 188 -7.22 -16.19 -1.70
CA LYS A 188 -8.54 -16.08 -1.08
C LYS A 188 -8.55 -16.58 0.37
N ILE A 189 -7.88 -17.70 0.66
CA ILE A 189 -7.78 -18.24 2.02
C ILE A 189 -7.00 -17.28 2.93
N VAL A 190 -5.87 -16.75 2.45
CA VAL A 190 -5.06 -15.78 3.23
C VAL A 190 -5.86 -14.51 3.51
N ALA A 191 -6.60 -13.97 2.53
CA ALA A 191 -7.44 -12.80 2.72
C ALA A 191 -8.50 -13.00 3.82
N ILE A 192 -9.12 -14.19 3.87
CA ILE A 192 -10.07 -14.55 4.93
C ILE A 192 -9.35 -14.66 6.28
N MET A 193 -8.21 -15.34 6.34
CA MET A 193 -7.44 -15.53 7.57
C MET A 193 -7.00 -14.20 8.20
N VAL A 194 -6.50 -13.26 7.39
CA VAL A 194 -6.11 -11.92 7.85
C VAL A 194 -7.34 -11.16 8.38
N SER A 195 -8.47 -11.22 7.67
CA SER A 195 -9.69 -10.55 8.11
C SER A 195 -10.20 -11.08 9.45
N VAL A 196 -10.18 -12.40 9.65
CA VAL A 196 -10.56 -13.04 10.92
C VAL A 196 -9.59 -12.66 12.04
N TYR A 197 -8.29 -12.65 11.77
CA TYR A 197 -7.29 -12.25 12.75
C TYR A 197 -7.51 -10.82 13.26
N VAL A 198 -7.78 -9.87 12.35
CA VAL A 198 -8.04 -8.48 12.72
C VAL A 198 -9.31 -8.36 13.56
N ILE A 199 -10.41 -9.02 13.18
CA ILE A 199 -11.65 -8.98 13.95
C ILE A 199 -11.45 -9.58 15.35
N PHE A 200 -10.70 -10.69 15.45
CA PHE A 200 -10.37 -11.29 16.74
C PHE A 200 -9.57 -10.34 17.63
N ARG A 201 -8.53 -9.71 17.07
CA ARG A 201 -7.73 -8.68 17.76
C ARG A 201 -8.51 -7.43 18.17
N MET A 202 -9.64 -7.14 17.50
CA MET A 202 -10.53 -6.03 17.86
C MET A 202 -11.53 -6.39 18.96
N MET A 203 -11.78 -7.68 19.21
CA MET A 203 -12.67 -8.15 20.27
C MET A 203 -11.94 -8.43 21.61
N GLU A 204 -10.64 -8.72 21.55
CA GLU A 204 -9.76 -8.79 22.71
C GLU A 204 -9.45 -7.40 23.28
#